data_AF-A0A920FBS0-F1
#
_entry.id   AF-A0A920FBS0-F1
#
_cell.length_a   1.000
_cell.length_b   1.000
_cell.length_c   1.000
_cell.angle_alpha   90.00
_cell.angle_beta   90.00
_cell.angle_gamma   90.00
#
_symmetry.space_group_name_H-M   'P 1'
#
loop_
_entity.id
_entity.type
_entity.pdbx_description
1 polymer ?
#
loop_
_entity_poly.entity_id
_entity_poly.type
_entity_poly.pdbx_seq_one_letter_code
_entity_poly.pdbx_strand_id
1 'polypeptide(L)'
;MHGTYEANMAMHDCDVLLAVGARFDDRVTGDTSKFCPNAKIIHIDVDPSSISKIIEVDLSLVGETSLILKSLSKAIELHSKKISKTAIKKMVETN
;
A
#
# COMPACT_ATOMS: atom_id res chain seq x y z
N MET A 1 -6.79 5.06 -14.10
CA MET A 1 -6.54 3.66 -13.72
C MET A 1 -7.40 2.72 -14.54
N HIS A 2 -6.80 1.68 -15.12
CA HIS A 2 -7.56 0.52 -15.60
C HIS A 2 -7.63 -0.50 -14.46
N GLY A 3 -8.83 -0.72 -13.92
CA GLY A 3 -9.08 -1.53 -12.73
C GLY A 3 -10.55 -1.39 -12.32
N THR A 4 -11.00 -2.16 -11.33
CA THR A 4 -12.37 -2.01 -10.82
C THR A 4 -12.55 -0.64 -10.18
N TYR A 5 -13.76 -0.09 -10.27
CA TYR A 5 -14.05 1.24 -9.74
C TYR A 5 -13.81 1.29 -8.22
N GLU A 6 -14.25 0.25 -7.52
CA GLU A 6 -14.13 0.07 -6.08
C GLU A 6 -12.66 0.03 -5.65
N ALA A 7 -11.79 -0.65 -6.40
CA ALA A 7 -10.36 -0.69 -6.09
C ALA A 7 -9.72 0.68 -6.28
N ASN A 8 -10.08 1.41 -7.33
CA ASN A 8 -9.53 2.74 -7.58
C ASN A 8 -9.97 3.73 -6.50
N MET A 9 -11.24 3.68 -6.07
CA MET A 9 -11.74 4.50 -4.97
C MET A 9 -11.05 4.16 -3.65
N ALA A 10 -10.91 2.86 -3.33
CA ALA A 10 -10.22 2.42 -2.13
C ALA A 10 -8.75 2.87 -2.09
N MET A 11 -8.04 2.85 -3.22
CA MET A 11 -6.67 3.37 -3.29
C MET A 11 -6.64 4.90 -3.17
N HIS A 12 -7.57 5.61 -3.82
CA HIS A 12 -7.61 7.06 -3.76
C HIS A 12 -7.85 7.57 -2.33
N ASP A 13 -8.74 6.92 -1.59
CA ASP A 13 -9.17 7.36 -0.25
C ASP A 13 -8.36 6.71 0.90
N CYS A 14 -7.32 5.94 0.60
CA CYS A 14 -6.49 5.32 1.64
C CYS A 14 -5.60 6.34 2.37
N ASP A 15 -5.32 6.06 3.64
CA ASP A 15 -4.36 6.80 4.48
C ASP A 15 -2.96 6.15 4.48
N VAL A 16 -2.88 4.86 4.16
CA VAL A 16 -1.64 4.11 3.97
C VAL A 16 -1.79 3.18 2.78
N LEU A 17 -0.87 3.29 1.82
CA LEU A 17 -0.72 2.36 0.71
C LEU A 17 0.48 1.44 0.95
N LEU A 18 0.22 0.14 1.13
CA LEU A 18 1.26 -0.89 1.19
C LEU A 18 1.42 -1.55 -0.19
N ALA A 19 2.43 -1.12 -0.93
CA ALA A 19 2.77 -1.67 -2.23
C ALA A 19 3.81 -2.78 -2.10
N VAL A 20 3.46 -3.97 -2.61
CA VAL A 20 4.26 -5.18 -2.46
C VAL A 20 4.64 -5.72 -3.84
N GLY A 21 5.91 -5.58 -4.22
CA GLY A 21 6.43 -5.98 -5.54
C GLY A 21 5.77 -5.23 -6.70
N ALA A 22 5.34 -4.00 -6.47
CA ALA A 22 4.56 -3.22 -7.44
C ALA A 22 5.45 -2.19 -8.14
N ARG A 23 5.60 -2.34 -9.45
CA ARG A 23 6.19 -1.29 -10.29
C ARG A 23 5.06 -0.34 -10.64
N PHE A 24 5.04 0.83 -10.00
CA PHE A 24 4.02 1.88 -10.13
C PHE A 24 3.92 2.48 -11.56
N ASP A 25 3.58 1.65 -12.55
CA ASP A 25 3.49 1.96 -13.97
C ASP A 25 2.49 3.08 -14.24
N ASP A 26 2.68 3.82 -15.34
CA ASP A 26 1.82 4.93 -15.76
C ASP A 26 0.36 4.50 -16.00
N ARG A 27 0.14 3.26 -16.44
CA ARG A 27 -1.20 2.66 -16.60
C ARG A 27 -1.93 2.43 -15.27
N VAL A 28 -1.17 2.28 -14.18
CA VAL A 28 -1.70 2.15 -12.83
C VAL A 28 -1.85 3.51 -12.18
N THR A 29 -0.84 4.37 -12.27
CA THR A 29 -0.84 5.65 -11.54
C THR A 29 -1.67 6.73 -12.23
N GLY A 30 -1.70 6.74 -13.56
CA GLY A 30 -2.33 7.81 -14.33
C GLY A 30 -1.63 9.14 -14.09
N ASP A 31 -2.30 10.06 -13.40
CA ASP A 31 -1.71 11.31 -12.92
C ASP A 31 -1.07 11.05 -11.54
N THR A 32 0.25 10.98 -11.49
CA THR A 32 1.00 10.70 -10.26
C THR A 32 0.73 11.72 -9.15
N SER A 33 0.36 12.96 -9.50
CA SER A 33 0.00 13.98 -8.50
C SER A 33 -1.34 13.73 -7.81
N LYS A 34 -2.19 12.90 -8.42
CA LYS A 34 -3.50 12.49 -7.89
C LYS A 34 -3.51 11.04 -7.41
N PHE A 35 -2.36 10.37 -7.44
CA PHE A 35 -2.25 8.98 -7.01
C PHE A 35 -2.15 8.92 -5.50
N CYS A 36 -3.22 8.47 -4.84
CA CYS A 36 -3.32 8.32 -3.38
C CYS A 36 -2.91 9.61 -2.63
N PRO A 37 -3.60 10.74 -2.86
CA PRO A 37 -3.12 12.09 -2.52
C PRO A 37 -2.88 12.34 -1.02
N ASN A 38 -3.51 11.56 -0.15
CA ASN A 38 -3.39 11.69 1.31
C ASN A 38 -2.71 10.48 1.97
N ALA A 39 -2.23 9.51 1.18
CA ALA A 39 -1.72 8.26 1.69
C ALA A 39 -0.23 8.31 1.98
N LYS A 40 0.20 7.66 3.07
CA LYS A 40 1.59 7.27 3.25
C LYS A 40 1.91 6.05 2.42
N ILE A 41 2.94 6.11 1.59
CA ILE A 41 3.29 5.06 0.66
C ILE A 41 4.45 4.24 1.22
N ILE A 42 4.18 2.95 1.44
CA ILE A 42 5.17 1.96 1.84
C ILE A 42 5.42 1.05 0.63
N HIS A 43 6.66 0.96 0.16
CA HIS A 43 7.01 0.16 -1.01
C HIS A 43 8.02 -0.93 -0.66
N ILE A 44 7.63 -2.18 -0.89
CA ILE A 44 8.48 -3.37 -0.78
C ILE A 44 8.85 -3.83 -2.18
N ASP A 45 10.14 -3.79 -2.54
CA ASP A 45 10.63 -4.36 -3.79
C ASP A 45 12.03 -4.96 -3.59
N VAL A 46 12.38 -5.97 -4.38
CA VAL A 46 13.73 -6.56 -4.35
C VAL A 46 14.73 -5.69 -5.11
N ASP A 47 14.24 -4.90 -6.07
CA ASP A 47 15.05 -4.03 -6.92
C ASP A 47 15.03 -2.59 -6.39
N PRO A 48 16.16 -2.08 -5.84
CA PRO A 48 16.23 -0.71 -5.35
C PRO A 48 15.99 0.34 -6.44
N SER A 49 16.23 0.02 -7.71
CA SER A 49 16.02 0.96 -8.82
C SER A 49 14.54 1.22 -9.14
N SER A 50 13.65 0.35 -8.64
CA SER A 50 12.21 0.50 -8.78
C SER A 50 11.59 1.38 -7.68
N ILE A 51 12.30 1.59 -6.57
CA ILE A 51 11.86 2.45 -5.46
C ILE A 51 11.95 3.92 -5.86
N SER A 52 10.91 4.70 -5.54
CA SER A 52 10.82 6.14 -5.81
C SER A 52 11.05 6.56 -7.27
N LYS A 53 10.92 5.63 -8.22
CA LYS A 53 11.18 5.90 -9.65
C LYS A 53 10.06 6.70 -10.31
N ILE A 54 8.80 6.45 -9.95
CA ILE A 54 7.62 7.04 -10.58
C ILE A 54 6.81 7.89 -9.59
N ILE A 55 6.66 7.39 -8.37
CA ILE A 55 6.01 8.10 -7.26
C ILE A 55 6.98 8.18 -6.09
N GLU A 56 6.91 9.24 -5.31
CA GLU A 56 7.70 9.38 -4.09
C GLU A 56 7.16 8.42 -3.02
N VAL A 57 8.06 7.73 -2.31
CA VAL A 57 7.72 6.71 -1.31
C VAL A 57 8.20 7.19 0.06
N ASP A 58 7.32 7.14 1.06
CA ASP A 58 7.65 7.53 2.44
C ASP A 58 8.55 6.51 3.16
N LEU A 59 8.32 5.21 2.91
CA LEU A 59 9.10 4.11 3.49
C LEU A 59 9.35 3.00 2.47
N SER A 60 10.62 2.70 2.21
CA SER A 60 11.01 1.60 1.34
C SER A 60 11.63 0.44 2.10
N LEU A 61 11.23 -0.79 1.79
CA LEU A 61 11.86 -2.01 2.28
C LEU A 61 12.44 -2.78 1.09
N VAL A 62 13.77 -2.78 0.97
CA VAL A 62 14.47 -3.47 -0.12
C VAL A 62 14.82 -4.89 0.29
N GLY A 63 14.32 -5.87 -0.45
CA GLY A 63 14.65 -7.27 -0.21
C GLY A 63 13.58 -8.24 -0.66
N GLU A 64 13.75 -9.52 -0.29
CA GLU A 64 12.79 -10.55 -0.64
C GLU A 64 11.46 -10.33 0.10
N THR A 65 10.40 -10.08 -0.66
CA THR A 65 9.03 -9.86 -0.16
C THR A 65 8.60 -10.93 0.84
N SER A 66 8.92 -12.19 0.59
CA SER A 66 8.49 -13.31 1.45
C SER A 66 9.04 -13.20 2.88
N LEU A 67 10.30 -12.76 3.03
CA LEU A 67 10.98 -12.60 4.31
C LEU A 67 10.49 -11.35 5.04
N ILE A 68 10.26 -10.28 4.30
CA ILE A 68 9.76 -9.01 4.85
C ILE A 68 8.33 -9.20 5.38
N LEU A 69 7.43 -9.82 4.59
CA LEU A 69 6.07 -10.10 5.03
C LEU A 69 6.02 -11.03 6.25
N LYS A 70 6.88 -12.06 6.32
CA LYS A 70 6.99 -12.93 7.51
C LYS A 70 7.40 -12.13 8.75
N SER A 71 8.36 -11.22 8.60
CA SER A 71 8.84 -10.36 9.69
C SER A 71 7.75 -9.38 10.15
N LEU A 72 7.01 -8.79 9.20
CA LEU A 72 5.87 -7.91 9.47
C LEU A 72 4.75 -8.66 10.21
N SER A 73 4.39 -9.87 9.77
CA SER A 73 3.38 -10.71 10.43
C SER A 73 3.76 -10.99 11.88
N LYS A 74 5.01 -11.38 12.13
CA LYS A 74 5.51 -11.61 13.49
C LYS A 74 5.49 -10.33 14.34
N ALA A 75 5.82 -9.19 13.76
CA ALA A 75 5.77 -7.90 14.45
C ALA A 75 4.33 -7.52 14.84
N ILE A 76 3.35 -7.77 13.97
CA ILE A 76 1.93 -7.53 14.22
C ILE A 76 1.42 -8.41 15.37
N GLU A 77 1.78 -9.69 15.40
CA GLU A 77 1.42 -10.61 16.50
C GLU A 77 1.93 -10.09 17.85
N LEU A 78 3.17 -9.61 17.90
CA LEU A 78 3.78 -9.05 19.11
C LEU A 78 3.15 -7.72 19.54
N HIS A 79 2.67 -6.92 18.58
CA HIS A 79 2.13 -5.58 18.82
C HIS A 79 0.60 -5.55 18.84
N SER A 80 -0.08 -6.69 19.00
CA SER A 80 -1.54 -6.83 18.97
C SER A 80 -2.26 -5.93 19.97
N LYS A 81 -2.38 -4.64 19.63
CA LYS A 81 -3.51 -3.79 20.02
C LYS A 81 -4.68 -4.32 19.23
N LYS A 82 -5.80 -4.62 19.92
CA LYS A 82 -7.05 -5.09 19.30
C LYS A 82 -7.32 -4.29 18.03
N ILE A 83 -7.26 -4.95 16.88
CA ILE A 83 -7.75 -4.37 15.64
C ILE A 83 -9.19 -3.96 15.91
N SER A 84 -9.50 -2.68 15.67
CA SER A 84 -10.83 -2.16 15.92
C SER A 84 -11.81 -2.87 15.00
N LYS A 85 -12.58 -3.81 15.56
CA LYS A 85 -13.66 -4.50 14.84
C LYS A 85 -14.65 -3.51 14.24
N THR A 86 -14.80 -2.34 14.86
CA THR A 86 -15.61 -1.22 14.37
C THR A 86 -15.03 -0.62 13.09
N ALA A 87 -13.71 -0.47 12.99
CA ALA A 87 -13.06 0.04 11.77
C ALA A 87 -13.23 -0.95 10.60
N ILE A 88 -13.06 -2.25 10.85
CA ILE A 88 -13.29 -3.30 9.84
C ILE A 88 -14.74 -3.27 9.36
N LYS A 89 -15.71 -3.18 10.28
CA LYS A 89 -17.14 -3.18 9.94
C LYS A 89 -17.53 -1.96 9.10
N LYS A 90 -16.98 -0.78 9.43
CA LYS A 90 -17.19 0.45 8.66
C LYS A 90 -16.63 0.36 7.24
N MET A 91 -15.46 -0.28 7.08
CA MET A 91 -14.84 -0.52 5.76
C MET A 91 -15.69 -1.44 4.87
N VAL A 92 -16.41 -2.40 5.45
CA VAL A 92 -17.28 -3.34 4.72
C VAL A 92 -18.66 -2.76 4.42
N GLU A 93 -19.19 -1.90 5.29
CA GLU A 93 -20.54 -1.33 5.19
C GLU A 93 -20.62 -0.05 4.33
N THR A 94 -19.49 0.57 3.95
CA THR A 94 -19.48 1.81 3.15
C THR A 94 -19.33 1.56 1.63
N ASN A 95 -19.45 0.30 1.18
CA ASN A 95 -19.52 -0.10 -0.24
C ASN A 95 -20.97 -0.43 -0.63
#